data_AF-A0A1D3KAC5-F1
#
_entry.id   AF-A0A1D3KAC5-F1
#
_cell.length_a   1.000
_cell.length_b   1.000
_cell.length_c   1.000
_cell.angle_alpha   90.00
_cell.angle_beta   90.00
_cell.angle_gamma   90.00
#
_symmetry.space_group_name_H-M   'P 1'
#
loop_
_entity.id
_entity.type
_entity.pdbx_description
1 polymer ?
#
loop_
_entity_poly.entity_id
_entity_poly.type
_entity_poly.pdbx_seq_one_letter_code
_entity_poly.pdbx_strand_id
1 'polypeptide(L)'
;MNMRVLEVEAGYEVLNPPLLEMQPGEPHHQLGRFFTVVALENGGAWVYDGAYDSGVSTVHLTEEILSQLSVQKIDKTAETRFSDLMTALASSAAAANEQRALVSEHNGAAAAVDASHRFFAQFLSGQIKGLAAKGLINPNLAVVMTVLATGVELA
;
A
#
# COMPACT_ATOMS: atom_id res chain seq x y z
N MET A 1 -6.26 18.83 24.64
CA MET A 1 -5.82 18.09 23.45
C MET A 1 -7.06 17.75 22.63
N ASN A 2 -7.13 18.17 21.36
CA ASN A 2 -8.18 17.70 20.46
C ASN A 2 -7.79 16.27 20.03
N MET A 3 -8.46 15.26 20.56
CA MET A 3 -8.42 13.93 19.93
C MET A 3 -8.91 14.09 18.50
N ARG A 4 -8.03 13.84 17.53
CA ARG A 4 -8.47 13.67 16.15
C ARG A 4 -9.26 12.36 16.11
N VAL A 5 -10.55 12.45 15.80
CA VAL A 5 -11.38 11.27 15.62
C VAL A 5 -10.97 10.65 14.29
N LEU A 6 -10.17 9.59 14.37
CA LEU A 6 -9.88 8.73 13.23
C LEU A 6 -11.10 7.85 12.93
N GLU A 7 -11.31 7.54 11.66
CA GLU A 7 -12.39 6.68 11.19
C GLU A 7 -11.81 5.40 10.59
N VAL A 8 -12.36 4.25 10.97
CA VAL A 8 -12.00 2.96 10.39
C VAL A 8 -12.32 2.97 8.89
N GLU A 9 -11.44 2.36 8.10
CA GLU A 9 -11.43 2.35 6.63
C GLU A 9 -11.15 3.71 5.95
N ALA A 10 -10.93 4.79 6.72
CA ALA A 10 -10.56 6.07 6.15
C ALA A 10 -9.05 6.17 5.90
N GLY A 11 -8.69 6.80 4.78
CA GLY A 11 -7.32 7.13 4.40
C GLY A 11 -6.91 8.52 4.89
N TYR A 12 -5.64 8.65 5.25
CA TYR A 12 -5.03 9.88 5.74
C TYR A 12 -3.67 10.11 5.08
N GLU A 13 -3.34 11.38 4.83
CA GLU A 13 -2.01 11.82 4.43
C GLU A 13 -1.25 12.37 5.65
N VAL A 14 0.01 11.96 5.82
CA VAL A 14 0.89 12.37 6.91
C VAL A 14 1.93 13.37 6.40
N LEU A 15 1.89 14.62 6.87
CA LEU A 15 2.75 15.67 6.31
C LEU A 15 4.26 15.45 6.55
N ASN A 16 4.63 14.84 7.67
CA ASN A 16 6.01 14.48 8.00
C ASN A 16 6.01 13.10 8.65
N PRO A 17 6.07 12.01 7.85
CA PRO A 17 5.99 10.66 8.38
C PRO A 17 7.24 10.33 9.24
N PRO A 18 7.08 9.97 10.52
CA PRO A 18 8.21 9.65 11.37
C PRO A 18 8.75 8.23 11.12
N LEU A 19 9.97 7.98 11.57
CA LEU A 19 10.45 6.63 11.83
C LEU A 19 9.81 6.14 13.14
N LEU A 20 9.22 4.94 13.12
CA LEU A 20 8.57 4.35 14.27
C LEU A 20 9.53 3.44 15.03
N GLU A 21 9.51 3.55 16.36
CA GLU A 21 10.13 2.58 17.25
C GLU A 21 9.23 1.35 17.34
N MET A 22 9.71 0.24 16.76
CA MET A 22 9.03 -1.06 16.76
C MET A 22 9.38 -1.86 18.01
N GLN A 23 8.70 -2.99 18.25
CA GLN A 23 9.00 -3.79 19.45
C GLN A 23 10.44 -4.33 19.43
N PRO A 24 11.04 -4.65 20.59
CA PRO A 24 12.37 -5.22 20.64
C PRO A 24 12.50 -6.48 19.75
N GLY A 25 13.36 -6.42 18.74
CA GLY A 25 13.57 -7.50 17.77
C GLY A 25 12.89 -7.30 16.42
N GLU A 26 12.04 -6.28 16.27
CA GLU A 26 11.43 -5.90 15.00
C GLU A 26 12.33 -4.91 14.23
N PRO A 27 12.34 -4.95 12.88
CA PRO A 27 13.07 -3.97 12.08
C PRO A 27 12.47 -2.57 12.26
N HIS A 28 13.29 -1.53 12.10
CA HIS A 28 12.79 -0.16 12.06
C HIS A 28 11.73 -0.01 10.96
N HIS A 29 10.67 0.75 11.23
CA HIS A 29 9.59 0.96 10.27
C HIS A 29 9.44 2.46 9.97
N GLN A 30 9.63 2.84 8.71
CA GLN A 30 9.38 4.20 8.26
C GLN A 30 7.91 4.33 7.89
N LEU A 31 7.14 5.10 8.66
CA LEU A 31 5.72 5.30 8.36
C LEU A 31 5.57 5.89 6.95
N GLY A 32 4.63 5.35 6.19
CA GLY A 32 4.28 5.84 4.87
C GLY A 32 3.70 7.25 4.87
N ARG A 33 3.78 7.92 3.72
CA ARG A 33 3.11 9.22 3.48
C ARG A 33 1.59 9.12 3.62
N PHE A 34 1.04 7.95 3.36
CA PHE A 34 -0.39 7.69 3.43
C PHE A 34 -0.61 6.47 4.32
N PHE A 35 -1.70 6.46 5.09
CA PHE A 35 -2.16 5.26 5.75
C PHE A 35 -3.67 5.19 5.81
N THR A 36 -4.18 3.98 5.96
CA THR A 36 -5.60 3.68 6.19
C THR A 36 -5.78 3.07 7.56
N VAL A 37 -6.77 3.56 8.31
CA VAL A 37 -7.08 3.03 9.63
C VAL A 37 -7.81 1.70 9.45
N VAL A 38 -7.25 0.63 10.00
CA VAL A 38 -7.82 -0.73 9.92
C VAL A 38 -8.63 -1.06 11.17
N ALA A 39 -8.19 -0.59 12.34
CA ALA A 39 -8.91 -0.75 13.60
C ALA A 39 -8.53 0.36 14.59
N LEU A 40 -9.39 0.60 15.57
CA LEU A 40 -9.16 1.50 16.69
C LEU A 40 -9.17 0.68 17.98
N GLU A 41 -8.08 0.69 18.74
CA GLU A 41 -7.92 -0.13 19.94
C GLU A 41 -7.11 0.61 21.01
N ASN A 42 -7.54 0.55 22.28
CA ASN A 42 -6.74 0.96 23.45
C ASN A 42 -6.03 2.32 23.34
N GLY A 43 -6.73 3.35 22.85
CA GLY A 43 -6.16 4.70 22.67
C GLY A 43 -5.27 4.87 21.44
N GLY A 44 -5.05 3.81 20.66
CA GLY A 44 -4.30 3.84 19.41
C GLY A 44 -5.13 3.46 18.19
N ALA A 45 -4.44 3.30 17.06
CA ALA A 45 -5.01 2.86 15.80
C ALA A 45 -4.06 1.88 15.12
N TRP A 46 -4.61 0.77 14.63
CA TRP A 46 -3.92 -0.08 13.66
C TRP A 46 -4.07 0.54 12.28
N VAL A 47 -2.96 0.72 11.58
CA VAL A 47 -2.94 1.35 10.26
C VAL A 47 -2.22 0.49 9.24
N TYR A 48 -2.73 0.55 8.02
CA TYR A 48 -2.08 0.05 6.81
C TYR A 48 -1.46 1.24 6.07
N ASP A 49 -0.14 1.33 6.01
CA ASP A 49 0.58 2.41 5.33
C ASP A 49 1.21 1.95 4.00
N GLY A 50 1.11 0.65 3.73
CA GLY A 50 1.69 0.00 2.57
C GLY A 50 3.20 -0.20 2.66
N ALA A 51 3.93 0.20 3.70
CA ALA A 51 5.36 -0.07 3.81
C ALA A 51 5.56 -1.55 4.20
N TYR A 52 6.12 -2.35 3.27
CA TYR A 52 6.38 -3.79 3.47
C TYR A 52 7.87 -4.13 3.51
N ASP A 53 8.74 -3.13 3.40
CA ASP A 53 10.19 -3.25 3.54
C ASP A 53 10.58 -3.74 4.94
N SER A 54 9.77 -3.43 5.95
CA SER A 54 9.90 -3.98 7.30
C SER A 54 9.28 -5.38 7.47
N GLY A 55 8.68 -5.97 6.42
CA GLY A 55 7.99 -7.26 6.48
C GLY A 55 6.65 -7.27 7.22
N VAL A 56 6.12 -6.09 7.56
CA VAL A 56 4.88 -5.90 8.32
C VAL A 56 3.84 -5.26 7.42
N SER A 57 2.60 -5.74 7.43
CA SER A 57 1.53 -5.15 6.62
C SER A 57 0.71 -4.09 7.34
N THR A 58 0.59 -4.19 8.66
CA THR A 58 -0.14 -3.25 9.51
C THR A 58 0.65 -2.90 10.75
N VAL A 59 0.65 -1.63 11.14
CA VAL A 59 1.40 -1.13 12.30
C VAL A 59 0.45 -0.49 13.30
N HIS A 60 0.71 -0.70 14.59
CA HIS A 60 -0.03 -0.03 15.65
C HIS A 60 0.58 1.33 15.99
N LEU A 61 -0.21 2.38 15.84
CA LEU A 61 0.14 3.73 16.26
C LEU A 61 -0.53 4.02 17.61
N THR A 62 0.28 4.26 18.64
CA THR A 62 -0.21 4.62 19.98
C THR A 62 -0.83 6.02 19.99
N GLU A 63 -1.61 6.33 21.03
CA GLU A 63 -2.18 7.67 21.23
C GLU A 63 -1.10 8.76 21.19
N GLU A 64 0.05 8.48 21.81
CA GLU A 64 1.20 9.39 21.85
C GLU A 64 1.70 9.72 20.44
N ILE A 65 1.97 8.70 19.62
CA ILE A 65 2.39 8.89 18.23
C ILE A 65 1.32 9.65 17.45
N LEU A 66 0.07 9.19 17.52
CA LEU A 66 -1.06 9.79 16.81
C LEU A 66 -1.25 11.28 17.15
N SER A 67 -1.04 11.66 18.41
CA SER A 67 -1.17 13.03 18.88
C SER A 67 -0.11 13.98 18.29
N GLN A 68 1.03 13.43 17.89
CA GLN A 68 2.16 14.16 17.30
C GLN A 68 2.07 14.24 15.77
N LEU A 69 1.37 13.31 15.13
CA LEU A 69 1.23 13.30 13.68
C LEU A 69 0.44 14.52 13.20
N SER A 70 0.89 15.11 12.09
CA SER A 70 0.07 16.04 11.31
C SER A 70 -0.56 15.30 10.15
N VAL A 71 -1.86 15.01 10.27
CA VAL A 71 -2.61 14.20 9.31
C VAL A 71 -3.76 15.00 8.70
N GLN A 72 -4.02 14.72 7.43
CA GLN A 72 -5.16 15.23 6.68
C GLN A 72 -5.98 14.04 6.17
N LYS A 73 -7.29 14.03 6.45
CA LYS A 73 -8.19 13.00 5.91
C LYS A 73 -8.27 13.15 4.39
N ILE A 74 -8.23 12.01 3.69
CA ILE A 74 -8.37 11.97 2.23
C ILE A 74 -9.86 11.79 1.91
N ASP A 75 -10.52 12.88 1.57
CA ASP A 75 -11.91 12.84 1.12
C ASP A 75 -11.98 12.48 -0.37
N LYS A 76 -12.52 11.28 -0.68
CA LYS A 76 -12.66 10.77 -2.05
C LYS A 76 -14.06 10.22 -2.29
N THR A 77 -14.65 10.61 -3.41
CA THR A 77 -15.94 10.09 -3.89
C THR A 77 -15.77 8.70 -4.50
N ALA A 78 -16.87 7.92 -4.59
CA ALA A 78 -16.85 6.60 -5.23
C ALA A 78 -16.34 6.65 -6.68
N GLU A 79 -16.68 7.70 -7.43
CA GLU A 79 -16.22 7.91 -8.81
C GLU A 79 -14.70 8.05 -8.89
N THR A 80 -14.11 8.85 -8.00
CA THR A 80 -12.65 9.03 -7.97
C THR A 80 -11.93 7.73 -7.62
N ARG A 81 -12.48 6.92 -6.70
CA ARG A 81 -11.92 5.60 -6.36
C ARG A 81 -11.92 4.65 -7.55
N PHE A 82 -13.04 4.59 -8.28
CA PHE A 82 -13.14 3.74 -9.46
C PHE A 82 -12.18 4.18 -10.56
N SER A 83 -12.08 5.48 -10.81
CA SER A 83 -11.12 6.03 -11.78
C SER A 83 -9.68 5.68 -11.43
N ASP A 84 -9.27 5.84 -10.17
CA ASP A 84 -7.91 5.53 -9.72
C ASP A 84 -7.56 4.04 -9.93
N LEU A 85 -8.52 3.14 -9.65
CA LEU A 85 -8.35 1.70 -9.89
C LEU A 85 -8.23 1.38 -11.39
N MET A 86 -9.06 1.99 -12.24
CA MET A 86 -8.98 1.79 -13.69
C MET A 86 -7.65 2.31 -14.26
N THR A 87 -7.15 3.44 -13.76
CA THR A 87 -5.83 3.96 -14.12
C THR A 87 -4.70 3.02 -13.68
N ALA A 88 -4.78 2.45 -12.47
CA ALA A 88 -3.81 1.45 -12.01
C ALA A 88 -3.79 0.19 -12.90
N LEU A 89 -4.95 -0.28 -13.32
CA LEU A 89 -5.05 -1.44 -14.23
C LEU A 89 -4.47 -1.12 -15.62
N ALA A 90 -4.88 0.02 -16.20
CA ALA A 90 -4.44 0.42 -17.53
C ALA A 90 -2.93 0.68 -17.58
N SER A 91 -2.37 1.35 -16.57
CA SER A 91 -0.92 1.61 -16.49
C SER A 91 -0.12 0.32 -16.31
N SER A 92 -0.58 -0.60 -15.47
CA SER A 92 0.04 -1.93 -15.31
C SER A 92 0.06 -2.72 -16.61
N ALA A 93 -1.05 -2.72 -17.35
CA ALA A 93 -1.14 -3.43 -18.64
C ALA A 93 -0.21 -2.81 -19.69
N ALA A 94 -0.16 -1.48 -19.77
CA ALA A 94 0.72 -0.77 -20.68
C ALA A 94 2.21 -1.09 -20.39
N ALA A 95 2.63 -0.99 -19.13
CA ALA A 95 4.00 -1.25 -18.72
C ALA A 95 4.40 -2.73 -18.93
N ALA A 96 3.48 -3.67 -18.69
CA ALA A 96 3.72 -5.08 -18.97
C ALA A 96 3.90 -5.38 -20.47
N ASN A 97 3.17 -4.68 -21.34
CA ASN A 97 3.33 -4.80 -22.79
C ASN A 97 4.65 -4.21 -23.27
N GLU A 98 5.08 -3.09 -22.69
CA GLU A 98 6.41 -2.51 -22.95
C GLU A 98 7.52 -3.49 -22.54
N GLN A 99 7.43 -4.07 -21.34
CA GLN A 99 8.38 -5.09 -20.89
C GLN A 99 8.40 -6.33 -21.81
N ARG A 100 7.24 -6.73 -22.34
CA ARG A 100 7.13 -7.84 -23.29
C ARG A 100 7.92 -7.56 -24.57
N ALA A 101 7.78 -6.35 -25.12
CA ALA A 101 8.49 -5.95 -26.33
C ALA A 101 10.00 -6.03 -26.09
N LEU A 102 10.49 -5.43 -25.00
CA LEU A 102 11.92 -5.43 -24.63
C LEU A 102 12.49 -6.84 -24.47
N VAL A 103 11.78 -7.76 -23.80
CA VAL A 103 12.27 -9.13 -23.60
C VAL A 103 12.20 -9.95 -24.91
N SER A 104 11.21 -9.69 -25.77
CA SER A 104 11.04 -10.41 -27.03
C SER A 104 12.20 -10.18 -28.01
N GLU A 105 12.84 -9.00 -27.93
CA GLU A 105 14.00 -8.63 -28.75
C GLU A 105 15.24 -9.47 -28.43
N HIS A 106 15.35 -10.02 -27.21
CA HIS A 106 16.56 -10.70 -26.75
C HIS A 106 16.38 -12.18 -26.39
N ASN A 107 15.19 -12.59 -25.92
CA ASN A 107 14.99 -13.90 -25.28
C ASN A 107 13.87 -14.76 -25.93
N GLY A 108 13.30 -14.28 -27.04
CA GLY A 108 12.25 -14.99 -27.78
C GLY A 108 10.84 -14.84 -27.18
N ALA A 109 9.83 -15.23 -27.97
CA ALA A 109 8.43 -14.88 -27.70
C ALA A 109 7.84 -15.53 -26.44
N ALA A 110 8.21 -16.76 -26.10
CA ALA A 110 7.69 -17.45 -24.92
C ALA A 110 8.20 -16.86 -23.60
N ALA A 111 9.50 -16.55 -23.53
CA ALA A 111 10.10 -15.88 -22.37
C ALA A 111 9.55 -14.46 -22.19
N ALA A 112 9.24 -13.77 -23.29
CA ALA A 112 8.64 -12.43 -23.25
C ALA A 112 7.23 -12.42 -22.65
N VAL A 113 6.39 -13.41 -22.98
CA VAL A 113 5.04 -13.54 -22.41
C VAL A 113 5.11 -13.76 -20.90
N ASP A 114 5.97 -14.69 -20.47
CA ASP A 114 6.11 -15.02 -19.06
C ASP A 114 6.67 -13.84 -18.24
N ALA A 115 7.70 -13.15 -18.75
CA ALA A 115 8.23 -11.94 -18.14
C ALA A 115 7.19 -10.82 -18.03
N SER A 116 6.35 -10.65 -19.05
CA SER A 116 5.25 -9.69 -19.08
C SER A 116 4.21 -9.96 -18.01
N HIS A 117 3.78 -11.22 -17.83
CA HIS A 117 2.81 -11.59 -16.80
C HIS A 117 3.35 -11.35 -15.38
N ARG A 118 4.60 -11.73 -15.12
CA ARG A 118 5.25 -11.47 -13.83
C ARG A 118 5.35 -9.98 -13.55
N PHE A 119 5.77 -9.19 -14.56
CA PHE A 119 5.88 -7.74 -14.44
C PHE A 119 4.51 -7.11 -14.18
N PHE A 120 3.47 -7.51 -14.91
CA PHE A 120 2.10 -7.04 -14.69
C PHE A 120 1.66 -7.27 -13.25
N ALA A 121 1.84 -8.48 -12.73
CA ALA A 121 1.44 -8.84 -11.37
C ALA A 121 2.18 -8.01 -10.31
N GLN A 122 3.50 -7.83 -10.47
CA GLN A 122 4.33 -7.04 -9.56
C GLN A 122 4.01 -5.54 -9.62
N PHE A 123 3.82 -4.99 -10.81
CA PHE A 123 3.52 -3.57 -10.97
C PHE A 123 2.11 -3.26 -10.43
N LEU A 124 1.12 -4.10 -10.76
CA LEU A 124 -0.23 -3.94 -10.27
C LEU A 124 -0.31 -4.08 -8.75
N SER A 125 0.40 -5.04 -8.14
CA SER A 125 0.42 -5.17 -6.68
C SER A 125 0.97 -3.91 -6.00
N GLY A 126 2.02 -3.30 -6.58
CA GLY A 126 2.53 -2.00 -6.13
C GLY A 126 1.51 -0.86 -6.23
N GLN A 127 0.75 -0.79 -7.32
CA GLN A 127 -0.32 0.20 -7.48
C GLN A 127 -1.45 -0.03 -6.46
N ILE A 128 -1.93 -1.26 -6.30
CA ILE A 128 -2.99 -1.62 -5.35
C ILE A 128 -2.58 -1.30 -3.91
N LYS A 129 -1.33 -1.59 -3.53
CA LYS A 129 -0.76 -1.18 -2.24
C LYS A 129 -0.85 0.33 -2.02
N GLY A 130 -0.45 1.14 -3.01
CA GLY A 130 -0.54 2.60 -2.90
C GLY A 130 -1.98 3.12 -2.79
N LEU A 131 -2.93 2.49 -3.48
CA LEU A 131 -4.35 2.83 -3.39
C LEU A 131 -4.96 2.41 -2.04
N ALA A 132 -4.56 1.24 -1.53
CA ALA A 132 -4.98 0.77 -0.21
C ALA A 132 -4.42 1.64 0.91
N ALA A 133 -3.18 2.13 0.83
CA ALA A 133 -2.61 3.07 1.81
C ALA A 133 -3.40 4.39 1.86
N LYS A 134 -4.04 4.78 0.75
CA LYS A 134 -4.88 5.99 0.66
C LYS A 134 -6.35 5.77 1.03
N GLY A 135 -6.74 4.58 1.48
CA GLY A 135 -8.12 4.25 1.88
C GLY A 135 -9.07 4.11 0.69
N LEU A 136 -8.54 3.87 -0.51
CA LEU A 136 -9.34 3.78 -1.73
C LEU A 136 -9.79 2.35 -2.03
N ILE A 137 -9.02 1.38 -1.55
CA ILE A 137 -9.23 -0.06 -1.70
C ILE A 137 -8.99 -0.72 -0.34
N ASN A 138 -9.65 -1.84 -0.10
CA ASN A 138 -9.47 -2.61 1.12
C ASN A 138 -8.00 -3.09 1.27
N PRO A 139 -7.33 -2.82 2.40
CA PRO A 139 -5.96 -3.28 2.68
C PRO A 139 -5.72 -4.79 2.52
N ASN A 140 -6.70 -5.64 2.85
CA ASN A 140 -6.57 -7.09 2.73
C ASN A 140 -6.38 -7.52 1.26
N LEU A 141 -6.99 -6.81 0.30
CA LEU A 141 -6.79 -7.09 -1.11
C LEU A 141 -5.33 -6.79 -1.52
N ALA A 142 -4.72 -5.72 -0.99
CA ALA A 142 -3.34 -5.39 -1.27
C ALA A 142 -2.37 -6.44 -0.72
N VAL A 143 -2.64 -6.95 0.49
CA VAL A 143 -1.87 -8.06 1.09
C VAL A 143 -1.96 -9.30 0.21
N VAL A 144 -3.17 -9.77 -0.11
CA VAL A 144 -3.39 -10.96 -0.95
C VAL A 144 -2.70 -10.83 -2.32
N MET A 145 -2.87 -9.69 -2.99
CA MET A 145 -2.24 -9.44 -4.29
C MET A 145 -0.71 -9.44 -4.21
N THR A 146 -0.14 -8.91 -3.13
CA THR A 146 1.31 -8.89 -2.93
C THR A 146 1.84 -10.31 -2.70
N VAL A 147 1.20 -11.09 -1.82
CA VAL A 147 1.56 -12.49 -1.55
C VAL A 147 1.50 -13.32 -2.85
N LEU A 148 0.45 -13.15 -3.65
CA LEU A 148 0.32 -13.85 -4.93
C LEU A 148 1.40 -13.45 -5.95
N ALA A 149 1.81 -12.17 -5.96
CA ALA A 149 2.82 -11.67 -6.90
C ALA A 149 4.26 -12.03 -6.50
N THR A 150 4.55 -12.16 -5.19
CA THR A 150 5.92 -12.36 -4.67
C THR A 150 6.16 -13.75 -4.11
N GLY A 151 5.11 -14.47 -3.70
CA GLY A 151 5.20 -15.73 -2.96
C GLY A 151 5.62 -15.59 -1.50
N VAL A 152 5.66 -14.36 -0.97
CA VAL A 152 6.10 -14.08 0.41
C VAL A 152 4.89 -13.76 1.27
N GLU A 153 4.68 -14.51 2.35
CA GLU A 153 3.66 -14.21 3.36
C GLU A 153 4.04 -12.95 4.15
N LEU A 154 3.05 -12.08 4.39
CA LEU A 154 3.21 -10.85 5.17
C LEU A 154 2.45 -11.00 6.48
N ALA A 155 3.07 -10.53 7.58
CA ALA A 155 2.47 -10.52 8.91
C ALA A 155 1.52 -9.32 9.11
#